data_AF-A0A3L8DP50-F1
#
_entry.id   AF-A0A3L8DP50-F1
#
_cell.length_a   1.000
_cell.length_b   1.000
_cell.length_c   1.000
_cell.angle_alpha   90.00
_cell.angle_beta   90.00
_cell.angle_gamma   90.00
#
_symmetry.space_group_name_H-M   'P 1'
#
loop_
_entity.id
_entity.type
_entity.pdbx_description
1 polymer ?
#
loop_
_entity_poly.entity_id
_entity_poly.type
_entity_poly.pdbx_seq_one_letter_code
_entity_poly.pdbx_strand_id
1 'polypeptide(L)'
;MMLSNELRSILDQAGQSFRPGHKPDSSNVQLLLCGDFNSLPDSGVIEFLTSGRVAADHRDFKDLAYKSCLQKISGCDKPNEFTHSFKLASAYSEDIMPYTNYTFEFKGIIDYIFYSKQSMVPLGLLGPLSPEWFKEHKVVGCPHPHVPSDHFPLLVELEMTPTVGTSNGLISRR
;
A
#
# COMPACT_ATOMS: atom_id res chain seq x y z
N MET A 1 -18.23 -2.25 -5.52
CA MET A 1 -17.14 -1.65 -6.32
C MET A 1 -15.81 -2.09 -5.74
N MET A 2 -14.74 -2.19 -6.53
CA MET A 2 -13.41 -2.55 -6.01
C MET A 2 -12.76 -1.37 -5.28
N LEU A 3 -11.92 -1.65 -4.28
CA LEU A 3 -11.17 -0.63 -3.53
C LEU A 3 -10.42 0.35 -4.44
N SER A 4 -9.76 -0.15 -5.48
CA SER A 4 -9.03 0.68 -6.45
C SER A 4 -9.91 1.70 -7.17
N ASN A 5 -11.19 1.37 -7.38
CA ASN A 5 -12.15 2.27 -8.04
C ASN A 5 -12.67 3.33 -7.06
N GLU A 6 -12.91 2.95 -5.81
CA GLU A 6 -13.26 3.90 -4.75
C GLU A 6 -12.11 4.88 -4.49
N LEU A 7 -10.87 4.40 -4.39
CA LEU A 7 -9.69 5.25 -4.23
C LEU A 7 -9.56 6.25 -5.37
N ARG A 8 -9.83 5.82 -6.62
CA ARG A 8 -9.83 6.72 -7.77
C ARG A 8 -10.92 7.78 -7.65
N SER A 9 -12.13 7.39 -7.30
CA SER A 9 -13.25 8.31 -7.09
C SER A 9 -12.93 9.36 -6.02
N ILE A 10 -12.33 8.94 -4.89
CA ILE A 10 -11.90 9.83 -3.81
C ILE A 10 -10.82 10.80 -4.30
N LEU A 11 -9.83 10.33 -5.07
CA LEU A 11 -8.77 11.18 -5.61
C LEU A 11 -9.29 12.17 -6.65
N ASP A 12 -10.20 11.75 -7.52
CA ASP A 12 -10.84 12.62 -8.51
C ASP A 12 -11.69 13.70 -7.83
N GLN A 13 -12.37 13.38 -6.71
CA GLN A 13 -13.08 14.36 -5.89
C GLN A 13 -12.14 15.32 -5.19
N ALA A 14 -11.05 14.82 -4.60
CA ALA A 14 -10.04 15.64 -3.91
C ALA A 14 -9.26 16.56 -4.88
N GLY A 15 -9.06 16.12 -6.13
CA GLY A 15 -8.40 16.90 -7.19
C GLY A 15 -9.26 18.00 -7.80
N GLN A 16 -10.54 18.11 -7.43
CA GLN A 16 -11.40 19.21 -7.87
C GLN A 16 -10.97 20.52 -7.19
N SER A 17 -10.25 21.35 -7.94
CA SER A 17 -9.94 22.71 -7.52
C SER A 17 -11.16 23.61 -7.69
N PHE A 18 -11.57 24.31 -6.64
CA PHE A 18 -12.64 25.32 -6.70
C PHE A 18 -12.25 26.60 -7.44
N ARG A 19 -11.11 26.61 -8.15
CA ARG A 19 -10.65 27.76 -8.94
C ARG A 19 -11.31 27.79 -10.32
N PRO A 20 -11.93 28.91 -10.74
CA PRO A 20 -12.54 29.03 -12.07
C PRO A 20 -11.52 28.72 -13.18
N GLY A 21 -11.84 27.79 -14.07
CA GLY A 21 -11.02 27.45 -15.24
C GLY A 21 -9.94 26.39 -15.02
N HIS A 22 -9.80 25.82 -13.81
CA HIS A 22 -8.88 24.71 -13.57
C HIS A 22 -9.52 23.38 -13.98
N LYS A 23 -8.85 22.62 -14.86
CA LYS A 23 -9.28 21.23 -15.12
C LYS A 23 -8.90 20.38 -13.90
N PRO A 24 -9.80 19.52 -13.40
CA PRO A 24 -9.44 18.59 -12.35
C PRO A 24 -8.32 17.68 -12.86
N ASP A 25 -7.23 17.60 -12.11
CA ASP A 25 -6.10 16.75 -12.42
C ASP A 25 -5.75 15.94 -11.17
N SER A 26 -6.25 14.70 -11.14
CA SER A 26 -6.02 13.77 -10.03
C SER A 26 -4.57 13.33 -9.91
N SER A 27 -3.69 13.64 -10.88
CA SER A 27 -2.25 13.43 -10.74
C SER A 27 -1.59 14.34 -9.68
N ASN A 28 -2.30 15.38 -9.22
CA ASN A 28 -1.83 16.29 -8.18
C ASN A 28 -2.10 15.83 -6.75
N VAL A 29 -2.87 14.75 -6.56
CA VAL A 29 -3.18 14.22 -5.23
C VAL A 29 -2.38 12.95 -4.99
N GLN A 30 -1.53 12.97 -3.97
CA GLN A 30 -0.69 11.82 -3.64
C GLN A 30 -1.40 10.84 -2.72
N LEU A 31 -1.32 9.56 -3.05
CA LEU A 31 -1.93 8.49 -2.28
C LEU A 31 -0.92 7.88 -1.30
N LEU A 32 -1.30 7.88 -0.03
CA LEU A 32 -0.74 7.05 1.04
C LEU A 32 -1.85 6.10 1.50
N LEU A 33 -1.60 4.79 1.40
CA LEU A 33 -2.57 3.74 1.73
C LEU A 33 -1.98 2.86 2.85
N CYS A 34 -2.56 2.96 4.03
CA CYS A 34 -2.16 2.19 5.21
C CYS A 34 -3.24 1.19 5.59
N GLY A 35 -2.86 0.04 6.12
CA GLY A 35 -3.82 -0.88 6.73
C GLY A 35 -3.25 -2.24 7.05
N ASP A 36 -4.04 -3.00 7.81
CA ASP A 36 -3.91 -4.45 7.93
C ASP A 36 -4.64 -5.10 6.73
N PHE A 37 -3.87 -5.72 5.85
CA PHE A 37 -4.38 -6.40 4.65
C PHE A 37 -4.62 -7.89 4.89
N ASN A 38 -4.22 -8.45 6.04
CA ASN A 38 -4.25 -9.89 6.33
C ASN A 38 -3.70 -10.74 5.16
N SER A 39 -2.67 -10.23 4.49
CA SER A 39 -2.14 -10.75 3.24
C SER A 39 -0.63 -10.73 3.28
N LEU A 40 0.02 -11.88 3.09
CA LEU A 40 1.47 -11.99 3.06
C LEU A 40 2.08 -11.30 1.81
N PRO A 41 3.38 -10.99 1.81
CA PRO A 41 4.04 -10.30 0.68
C PRO A 41 3.93 -11.03 -0.66
N ASP A 42 3.78 -12.35 -0.66
CA ASP A 42 3.66 -13.21 -1.85
C ASP A 42 2.20 -13.42 -2.33
N SER A 43 1.24 -12.74 -1.71
CA SER A 43 -0.17 -12.83 -2.08
C SER A 43 -0.53 -12.01 -3.31
N GLY A 44 -1.63 -12.38 -3.96
CA GLY A 44 -2.20 -11.66 -5.10
C GLY A 44 -2.71 -10.27 -4.73
N VAL A 45 -3.04 -10.02 -3.45
CA VAL A 45 -3.41 -8.68 -2.95
C VAL A 45 -2.21 -7.73 -3.06
N ILE A 46 -1.05 -8.17 -2.58
CA ILE A 46 0.17 -7.36 -2.59
C ILE A 46 0.72 -7.25 -4.02
N GLU A 47 0.66 -8.32 -4.83
CA GLU A 47 0.97 -8.26 -6.26
C GLU A 47 0.11 -7.21 -6.97
N PHE A 48 -1.20 -7.22 -6.76
CA PHE A 48 -2.14 -6.29 -7.38
C PHE A 48 -1.77 -4.85 -7.05
N LEU A 49 -1.59 -4.52 -5.76
CA LEU A 49 -1.30 -3.16 -5.28
C LEU A 49 0.05 -2.64 -5.78
N THR A 50 1.08 -3.48 -5.80
CA THR A 50 2.46 -3.05 -6.13
C THR A 50 2.72 -3.01 -7.64
N SER A 51 2.20 -3.99 -8.39
CA SER A 51 2.41 -4.10 -9.84
C SER A 51 1.36 -3.33 -10.65
N GLY A 52 0.22 -3.01 -10.03
CA GLY A 52 -0.94 -2.40 -10.67
C GLY A 52 -1.78 -3.37 -11.47
N ARG A 53 -1.51 -4.67 -11.40
CA ARG A 53 -2.27 -5.72 -12.08
C ARG A 53 -2.23 -7.06 -11.36
N VAL A 54 -3.19 -7.91 -11.64
CA VAL A 54 -3.18 -9.33 -11.22
C VAL A 54 -3.91 -10.16 -12.26
N ALA A 55 -3.42 -11.36 -12.53
CA ALA A 55 -4.02 -12.26 -13.51
C ALA A 55 -5.42 -12.72 -13.07
N ALA A 56 -6.36 -12.84 -13.99
CA ALA A 56 -7.73 -13.23 -13.68
C ALA A 56 -7.87 -14.70 -13.24
N ASP A 57 -6.85 -15.50 -13.50
CA ASP A 57 -6.67 -16.89 -13.08
C ASP A 57 -5.63 -17.04 -11.95
N HIS A 58 -5.30 -15.94 -11.26
CA HIS A 58 -4.39 -15.99 -10.12
C HIS A 58 -4.87 -16.98 -9.04
N ARG A 59 -3.94 -17.76 -8.49
CA ARG A 59 -4.22 -18.86 -7.54
C ARG A 59 -5.06 -18.47 -6.33
N ASP A 60 -4.95 -17.23 -5.88
CA ASP A 60 -5.71 -16.71 -4.73
C ASP A 60 -7.22 -16.58 -5.01
N PHE A 61 -7.64 -16.61 -6.28
CA PHE A 61 -9.05 -16.73 -6.62
C PHE A 61 -9.60 -18.16 -6.42
N LYS A 62 -8.76 -19.15 -6.12
CA LYS A 62 -9.13 -20.53 -5.75
C LYS A 62 -10.09 -21.21 -6.74
N ASP A 63 -9.91 -20.94 -8.04
CA ASP A 63 -10.78 -21.42 -9.13
C ASP A 63 -12.26 -21.03 -8.99
N LEU A 64 -12.56 -20.03 -8.16
CA LEU A 64 -13.91 -19.53 -7.97
C LEU A 64 -14.32 -18.67 -9.16
N ALA A 65 -15.60 -18.73 -9.52
CA ALA A 65 -16.16 -18.05 -10.70
C ALA A 65 -16.33 -16.52 -10.52
N TYR A 66 -15.37 -15.86 -9.87
CA TYR A 66 -15.38 -14.42 -9.63
C TYR A 66 -15.11 -13.60 -10.88
N LYS A 67 -14.50 -14.19 -11.92
CA LYS A 67 -14.04 -13.48 -13.13
C LYS A 67 -15.09 -12.55 -13.72
N SER A 68 -16.32 -13.05 -13.94
CA SER A 68 -17.39 -12.27 -14.57
C SER A 68 -17.90 -11.12 -13.67
N CYS A 69 -17.94 -11.33 -12.35
CA CYS A 69 -18.34 -10.31 -11.39
C CYS A 69 -17.24 -9.23 -11.26
N LEU A 70 -15.98 -9.65 -11.08
CA LEU A 70 -14.83 -8.77 -10.95
C LEU A 70 -14.58 -7.94 -12.21
N GLN A 71 -14.80 -8.49 -13.41
CA GLN A 71 -14.74 -7.71 -14.66
C GLN A 71 -15.75 -6.55 -14.63
N LYS A 72 -16.99 -6.80 -14.20
CA LYS A 72 -18.03 -5.76 -14.11
C LYS A 72 -17.69 -4.67 -13.08
N ILE A 73 -17.11 -5.04 -11.94
CA ILE A 73 -16.85 -4.09 -10.85
C ILE A 73 -15.47 -3.43 -10.89
N SER A 74 -14.53 -3.96 -11.67
CA SER A 74 -13.18 -3.41 -11.86
C SER A 74 -13.16 -2.28 -12.89
N GLY A 75 -14.12 -2.23 -13.82
CA GLY A 75 -14.10 -1.26 -14.92
C GLY A 75 -12.92 -1.47 -15.88
N CYS A 76 -12.35 -2.68 -15.90
CA CYS A 76 -11.26 -3.05 -16.79
C CYS A 76 -11.81 -3.88 -17.96
N ASP A 77 -11.59 -3.40 -19.19
CA ASP A 77 -12.01 -4.10 -20.42
C ASP A 77 -11.07 -5.26 -20.80
N LYS A 78 -10.00 -5.49 -20.03
CA LYS A 78 -9.04 -6.54 -20.32
C LYS A 78 -9.58 -7.90 -19.87
N PRO A 79 -9.63 -8.90 -20.75
CA PRO A 79 -10.33 -10.15 -20.47
C PRO A 79 -9.62 -11.05 -19.45
N ASN A 80 -8.30 -10.88 -19.24
CA ASN A 80 -7.48 -11.83 -18.48
C ASN A 80 -6.70 -11.21 -17.32
N GLU A 81 -6.89 -9.93 -17.03
CA GLU A 81 -6.23 -9.28 -15.89
C GLU A 81 -7.13 -8.20 -15.28
N PHE A 82 -7.00 -8.00 -13.98
CA PHE A 82 -7.55 -6.85 -13.27
C PHE A 82 -6.43 -5.83 -13.09
N THR A 83 -6.72 -4.54 -13.26
CA THR A 83 -5.68 -3.50 -13.25
C THR A 83 -6.10 -2.22 -12.53
N HIS A 84 -5.13 -1.49 -11.99
CA HIS A 84 -5.29 -0.10 -11.56
C HIS A 84 -4.10 0.78 -12.01
N SER A 85 -4.28 2.10 -11.96
CA SER A 85 -3.29 3.06 -12.44
C SER A 85 -2.27 3.49 -11.37
N PHE A 86 -2.58 3.32 -10.08
CA PHE A 86 -1.71 3.73 -8.99
C PHE A 86 -0.32 3.09 -9.08
N LYS A 87 0.71 3.90 -8.87
CA LYS A 87 2.12 3.48 -8.83
C LYS A 87 2.56 3.39 -7.38
N LEU A 88 2.11 2.34 -6.70
CA LEU A 88 2.41 2.13 -5.30
C LEU A 88 3.71 1.35 -5.09
N ALA A 89 4.35 1.62 -3.95
CA ALA A 89 5.40 0.79 -3.36
C ALA A 89 5.11 0.65 -1.87
N SER A 90 5.43 -0.51 -1.28
CA SER A 90 5.43 -0.68 0.17
C SER A 90 6.64 0.03 0.76
N ALA A 91 6.47 0.73 1.88
CA ALA A 91 7.56 1.33 2.64
C ALA A 91 8.43 0.27 3.35
N TYR A 92 7.83 -0.87 3.68
CA TYR A 92 8.49 -1.97 4.39
C TYR A 92 8.67 -3.19 3.49
N SER A 93 9.77 -3.91 3.71
CA SER A 93 10.08 -5.22 3.14
C SER A 93 10.52 -6.18 4.26
N GLU A 94 10.62 -7.46 3.94
CA GLU A 94 11.06 -8.51 4.88
C GLU A 94 12.47 -8.26 5.44
N ASP A 95 13.35 -7.63 4.66
CA ASP A 95 14.70 -7.25 5.11
C ASP A 95 14.70 -6.17 6.20
N ILE A 96 13.63 -5.38 6.28
CA ILE A 96 13.50 -4.25 7.21
C ILE A 96 12.73 -4.69 8.45
N MET A 97 11.57 -5.33 8.26
CA MET A 97 10.67 -5.76 9.32
C MET A 97 10.25 -7.21 9.02
N PRO A 98 10.74 -8.20 9.78
CA PRO A 98 10.48 -9.62 9.47
C PRO A 98 9.02 -10.03 9.74
N TYR A 99 8.30 -9.26 10.55
CA TYR A 99 6.89 -9.49 10.87
C TYR A 99 6.25 -8.20 11.38
N THR A 100 4.98 -8.03 11.05
CA THR A 100 4.14 -6.94 11.58
C THR A 100 3.11 -7.49 12.56
N ASN A 101 2.65 -8.71 12.37
CA ASN A 101 1.90 -9.49 13.36
C ASN A 101 2.80 -10.58 13.96
N TYR A 102 2.77 -10.73 15.28
CA TYR A 102 3.58 -11.68 16.03
C TYR A 102 2.75 -12.36 17.12
N THR A 103 2.13 -13.48 16.78
CA THR A 103 1.45 -14.37 17.73
C THR A 103 2.23 -15.67 17.89
N PHE A 104 1.76 -16.58 18.75
CA PHE A 104 2.38 -17.90 18.89
C PHE A 104 2.31 -18.71 17.58
N GLU A 105 1.12 -18.74 16.97
CA GLU A 105 0.82 -19.57 15.80
C GLU A 105 1.19 -18.92 14.46
N PHE A 106 1.18 -17.59 14.40
CA PHE A 106 1.43 -16.84 13.17
C PHE A 106 2.40 -15.68 13.41
N LYS A 107 3.39 -15.58 12.52
CA LYS A 107 4.34 -14.47 12.46
C LYS A 107 4.51 -14.12 10.99
N GLY A 108 4.22 -12.88 10.62
CA GLY A 108 4.27 -12.47 9.22
C GLY A 108 3.99 -11.00 9.01
N ILE A 109 4.26 -10.54 7.80
CA ILE A 109 3.97 -9.18 7.36
C ILE A 109 2.56 -9.20 6.77
N ILE A 110 1.64 -8.49 7.43
CA ILE A 110 0.26 -8.31 6.96
C ILE A 110 -0.19 -6.85 7.04
N ASP A 111 0.60 -5.99 7.68
CA ASP A 111 0.39 -4.55 7.76
C ASP A 111 1.30 -3.85 6.76
N TYR A 112 0.77 -2.85 6.06
CA TYR A 112 1.50 -2.15 5.00
C TYR A 112 1.25 -0.65 5.04
N ILE A 113 2.29 0.11 4.68
CA ILE A 113 2.19 1.52 4.28
C ILE A 113 2.61 1.59 2.81
N PHE A 114 1.63 1.74 1.93
CA PHE A 114 1.86 1.96 0.50
C PHE A 114 1.91 3.45 0.20
N TYR A 115 2.91 3.87 -0.56
CA TYR A 115 3.06 5.26 -1.00
C TYR A 115 3.18 5.36 -2.52
N SER A 116 2.83 6.53 -3.05
CA SER A 116 2.99 6.85 -4.48
C SER A 116 4.46 7.07 -4.83
N LYS A 117 5.11 6.07 -5.42
CA LYS A 117 6.57 6.03 -5.63
C LYS A 117 7.12 7.01 -6.67
N GLN A 118 6.24 7.73 -7.37
CA GLN A 118 6.64 8.76 -8.34
C GLN A 118 6.88 10.12 -7.70
N SER A 119 6.37 10.33 -6.49
CA SER A 119 6.29 11.64 -5.83
C SER A 119 6.70 11.60 -4.36
N MET A 120 6.76 10.42 -3.76
CA MET A 120 7.17 10.23 -2.37
C MET A 120 8.37 9.29 -2.29
N VAL A 121 9.30 9.62 -1.39
CA VAL A 121 10.52 8.84 -1.11
C VAL A 121 10.62 8.61 0.40
N PRO A 122 10.77 7.35 0.87
CA PRO A 122 11.07 7.07 2.28
C PRO A 122 12.45 7.61 2.68
N LEU A 123 12.48 8.42 3.74
CA LEU A 123 13.71 8.94 4.35
C LEU A 123 14.17 8.07 5.52
N GLY A 124 13.22 7.53 6.28
CA GLY A 124 13.47 6.77 7.49
C GLY A 124 12.31 5.84 7.83
N LEU A 125 12.63 4.72 8.47
CA LEU A 125 11.68 3.70 8.88
C LEU A 125 11.95 3.31 10.32
N LEU A 126 10.90 3.12 11.12
CA LEU A 126 11.03 2.50 12.42
C LEU A 126 11.32 1.00 12.22
N GLY A 127 12.47 0.56 12.72
CA GLY A 127 12.86 -0.86 12.69
C GLY A 127 12.11 -1.73 13.69
N PRO A 128 12.33 -3.05 13.67
CA PRO A 128 11.66 -3.99 14.56
C PRO A 128 12.06 -3.80 16.01
N LEU A 129 11.20 -4.27 16.91
CA LEU A 129 11.62 -4.51 18.29
C LEU A 129 12.77 -5.53 18.32
N SER A 130 13.71 -5.35 19.27
CA SER A 130 14.92 -6.17 19.35
C SER A 130 14.60 -7.67 19.42
N PRO A 131 15.07 -8.48 18.46
CA PRO A 131 14.95 -9.94 18.50
C PRO A 131 15.62 -10.54 19.74
N GLU A 132 16.69 -9.92 20.22
CA GLU A 132 17.42 -10.32 21.42
C GLU A 132 16.53 -10.17 22.66
N TRP A 133 15.80 -9.06 22.77
CA TRP A 133 14.87 -8.85 23.88
C TRP A 133 13.79 -9.93 23.93
N PHE A 134 13.20 -10.28 22.78
CA PHE A 134 12.22 -11.38 22.69
C PHE A 134 12.84 -12.70 23.16
N LYS A 135 14.08 -12.99 22.74
CA LYS A 135 14.80 -14.22 23.11
C LYS A 135 15.12 -14.28 24.60
N GLU A 136 15.64 -13.20 25.17
CA GLU A 136 16.01 -13.09 26.59
C GLU A 136 14.80 -13.26 27.52
N HIS A 137 13.67 -12.65 27.14
CA HIS A 137 12.43 -12.68 27.93
C HIS A 137 11.50 -13.84 27.57
N LYS A 138 11.92 -14.72 26.64
CA LYS A 138 11.16 -15.89 26.15
C LYS A 138 9.76 -15.52 25.64
N VAL A 139 9.64 -14.36 25.01
CA VAL A 139 8.38 -13.89 24.43
C VAL A 139 8.20 -14.54 23.07
N VAL A 140 7.27 -15.49 22.98
CA VAL A 140 7.02 -16.33 21.79
C VAL A 140 5.82 -15.88 20.95
N GLY A 141 5.08 -14.88 21.45
CA GLY A 141 3.92 -14.25 20.83
C GLY A 141 3.51 -13.01 21.63
N CYS A 142 2.76 -12.13 20.97
CA CYS A 142 2.13 -10.94 21.53
C CYS A 142 0.59 -11.07 21.42
N PRO A 143 -0.20 -10.30 22.20
CA PRO A 143 0.21 -9.29 23.16
C PRO A 143 0.97 -9.88 24.37
N HIS A 144 1.74 -9.02 25.03
CA HIS A 144 2.59 -9.30 26.20
C HIS A 144 2.46 -8.11 27.18
N PRO A 145 2.68 -8.25 28.52
CA PRO A 145 2.56 -7.12 29.45
C PRO A 145 3.34 -5.84 29.08
N HIS A 146 4.43 -5.99 28.31
CA HIS A 146 5.23 -4.86 27.78
C HIS A 146 4.99 -4.56 26.29
N VAL A 147 4.14 -5.33 25.60
CA VAL A 147 3.77 -5.16 24.19
C VAL A 147 2.25 -5.29 24.06
N PRO A 148 1.49 -4.18 23.96
CA PRO A 148 0.05 -4.20 24.18
C PRO A 148 -0.79 -4.75 23.02
N SER A 149 -0.19 -5.00 21.86
CA SER A 149 -0.84 -5.56 20.68
C SER A 149 -0.01 -6.71 20.12
N ASP A 150 -0.66 -7.63 19.42
CA ASP A 150 -0.05 -8.64 18.56
C ASP A 150 0.47 -8.05 17.24
N HIS A 151 0.12 -6.81 16.90
CA HIS A 151 0.70 -6.06 15.79
C HIS A 151 1.74 -5.04 16.27
N PHE A 152 2.83 -4.90 15.51
CA PHE A 152 3.85 -3.87 15.70
C PHE A 152 3.55 -2.66 14.83
N PRO A 153 3.70 -1.43 15.37
CA PRO A 153 3.43 -0.22 14.62
C PRO A 153 4.44 -0.05 13.48
N LEU A 154 3.93 0.35 12.31
CA LEU A 154 4.74 0.83 11.20
C LEU A 154 4.82 2.35 11.25
N LEU A 155 6.02 2.89 11.04
CA LEU A 155 6.27 4.33 11.01
C LEU A 155 7.29 4.64 9.91
N VAL A 156 6.90 5.50 8.98
CA VAL A 156 7.75 5.96 7.89
C VAL A 156 7.82 7.49 7.88
N GLU A 157 9.01 8.01 7.68
CA GLU A 157 9.24 9.40 7.29
C GLU A 157 9.29 9.48 5.76
N LEU A 158 8.47 10.32 5.15
CA LEU A 158 8.37 10.47 3.70
C LEU A 158 8.73 11.90 3.29
N GLU A 159 9.59 12.03 2.29
CA GLU A 159 9.74 13.26 1.52
C GLU A 159 8.75 13.25 0.37
N MET A 160 7.95 14.30 0.23
CA MET A 160 7.02 14.48 -0.89
C MET A 160 7.52 15.57 -1.83
N THR A 161 7.78 15.22 -3.08
CA THR A 161 8.07 16.18 -4.15
C THR A 161 6.75 16.71 -4.72
N PRO A 162 6.50 18.03 -4.70
CA PRO A 162 5.28 18.59 -5.27
C PRO A 162 5.22 18.34 -6.78
N THR A 163 4.06 17.91 -7.29
CA THR A 163 3.78 17.89 -8.73
C THR A 163 3.50 19.31 -9.20
N VAL A 164 4.55 20.12 -9.33
CA VAL A 164 4.40 21.45 -9.92
C VAL A 164 4.16 21.26 -11.41
N GLY A 165 2.92 21.41 -11.86
CA GLY A 165 2.63 21.66 -13.27
C GLY A 165 3.49 22.86 -13.68
N THR A 166 4.36 22.70 -14.66
CA THR A 166 5.40 23.65 -15.07
C THR A 166 4.91 25.10 -15.06
N SER A 167 5.07 25.78 -13.93
CA SER A 167 4.85 27.20 -13.80
C SER A 167 6.23 27.85 -13.75
N ASN A 168 6.66 28.32 -14.92
CA ASN A 168 7.64 29.38 -15.15
C ASN A 168 8.73 29.55 -14.07
N GLY A 169 9.84 28.82 -14.22
CA GLY A 169 11.15 29.37 -13.85
C GLY A 169 11.80 28.89 -12.54
N LEU A 170 11.27 27.90 -11.82
CA LEU A 170 12.00 27.32 -10.69
C LEU A 170 12.85 26.14 -11.14
N ILE A 171 14.17 26.35 -11.12
CA ILE A 171 15.19 25.33 -11.42
C ILE A 171 15.17 24.29 -10.30
N SER A 172 14.86 23.05 -10.64
CA SER A 172 15.06 21.90 -9.74
C SER A 172 16.55 21.78 -9.42
N ARG A 173 16.93 21.85 -8.15
CA ARG A 173 18.32 21.64 -7.73
C ARG A 173 18.65 20.15 -7.91
N ARG A 174 19.79 19.93 -8.59
CA ARG A 174 20.39 18.62 -8.85
C ARG A 174 20.78 17.91 -7.56
#